data_AF-A0A662FSX5-F1
#
_entry.id   AF-A0A662FSX5-F1
#
_cell.length_a   1.000
_cell.length_b   1.000
_cell.length_c   1.000
_cell.angle_alpha   90.00
_cell.angle_beta   90.00
_cell.angle_gamma   90.00
#
_symmetry.space_group_name_H-M   'P 1'
#
loop_
_entity.id
_entity.type
_entity.pdbx_description
1 polymer ?
#
loop_
_entity_poly.entity_id
_entity_poly.type
_entity_poly.pdbx_seq_one_letter_code
_entity_poly.pdbx_strand_id
1 'polypeptide(L)'
;SASGRTPYVIAALRYAREIGAKAIAITCVRDSPIVKHADIVICPNTGPEVITGSTRMKAATAQKMILTMMSTAIMVRLGRVKGNLMVTLEPVSRKLIERAKRIIMIETGVDYDTATKLLEESKGNVTAAIVMGKANVSYEKAIALLNATNNVPTKAIELAEKLRREGVLDKWSG
;
A
#
# COMPACT_ATOMS: atom_id res chain seq x y z
N SER A 1 -4.41 -21.44 4.58
CA SER A 1 -5.16 -22.72 4.61
C SER A 1 -5.69 -22.92 6.02
N ALA A 2 -7.00 -22.93 6.24
CA ALA A 2 -7.57 -23.06 7.58
C ALA A 2 -7.18 -24.38 8.27
N SER A 3 -7.27 -25.50 7.55
CA SER A 3 -6.92 -26.83 8.06
C SER A 3 -5.41 -27.08 8.15
N GLY A 4 -4.62 -26.32 7.39
CA GLY A 4 -3.16 -26.44 7.36
C GLY A 4 -2.63 -27.77 6.78
N ARG A 5 -3.50 -28.57 6.14
CA ARG A 5 -3.15 -29.85 5.50
C ARG A 5 -3.36 -29.88 3.99
N THR A 6 -3.76 -28.76 3.38
CA THR A 6 -4.07 -28.69 1.94
C THR A 6 -2.81 -28.99 1.11
N PRO A 7 -2.77 -30.09 0.32
CA PRO A 7 -1.56 -30.50 -0.41
C PRO A 7 -0.99 -29.43 -1.34
N TYR A 8 -1.87 -28.70 -2.03
CA TYR A 8 -1.49 -27.58 -2.89
C TYR A 8 -0.66 -26.51 -2.14
N VAL A 9 -1.09 -26.14 -0.93
CA VAL A 9 -0.42 -25.11 -0.13
C VAL A 9 0.92 -25.62 0.41
N ILE A 10 0.99 -26.89 0.79
CA ILE A 10 2.24 -27.54 1.22
C ILE A 10 3.27 -27.52 0.08
N ALA A 11 2.86 -27.95 -1.12
CA ALA A 11 3.72 -27.97 -2.30
C ALA A 11 4.19 -26.56 -2.69
N ALA A 12 3.30 -25.57 -2.65
CA ALA A 12 3.65 -24.17 -2.94
C ALA A 12 4.66 -23.59 -1.93
N LEU A 13 4.47 -23.84 -0.65
CA LEU A 13 5.41 -23.40 0.40
C LEU A 13 6.77 -24.08 0.27
N ARG A 14 6.78 -25.39 -0.02
CA ARG A 14 8.02 -26.13 -0.26
C ARG A 14 8.79 -25.57 -1.46
N TYR A 15 8.12 -25.38 -2.59
CA TYR A 15 8.73 -24.81 -3.79
C TYR A 15 9.23 -23.38 -3.58
N ALA A 16 8.45 -22.53 -2.88
CA ALA A 16 8.89 -21.18 -2.54
C ALA A 16 10.23 -21.19 -1.79
N ARG A 17 10.41 -22.13 -0.85
CA ARG A 17 11.68 -22.29 -0.14
C ARG A 17 12.81 -22.84 -1.02
N GLU A 18 12.51 -23.78 -1.92
CA GLU A 18 13.48 -24.33 -2.87
C GLU A 18 14.10 -23.22 -3.76
N ILE A 19 13.32 -22.21 -4.12
CA ILE A 19 13.79 -21.06 -4.91
C ILE A 19 14.31 -19.88 -4.06
N GLY A 20 14.42 -20.05 -2.74
CA GLY A 20 14.94 -19.01 -1.83
C GLY A 20 13.95 -17.89 -1.48
N ALA A 21 12.66 -18.02 -1.81
CA ALA A 21 11.64 -17.06 -1.42
C ALA A 21 11.22 -17.24 0.05
N LYS A 22 10.90 -16.13 0.72
CA LYS A 22 10.39 -16.15 2.09
C LYS A 22 9.00 -16.80 2.13
N ALA A 23 8.84 -17.85 2.91
CA ALA A 23 7.60 -18.61 3.02
C ALA A 23 6.84 -18.26 4.30
N ILE A 24 5.60 -17.80 4.17
CA ILE A 24 4.72 -17.47 5.30
C ILE A 24 3.46 -18.35 5.25
N ALA A 25 3.16 -19.05 6.34
CA ALA A 25 1.97 -19.88 6.47
C ALA A 25 0.92 -19.20 7.36
N ILE A 26 -0.32 -19.08 6.85
CA ILE A 26 -1.49 -18.67 7.64
C ILE A 26 -2.44 -19.88 7.78
N THR A 27 -2.67 -20.30 9.02
CA THR A 27 -3.54 -21.44 9.38
C THR A 27 -4.26 -21.23 10.70
N CYS A 28 -5.24 -22.06 11.03
CA CYS A 28 -5.91 -22.04 12.32
C CYS A 28 -5.61 -23.30 13.15
N VAL A 29 -4.67 -24.14 12.69
CA VAL A 29 -4.27 -25.40 13.33
C VAL A 29 -2.77 -25.38 13.57
N ARG A 30 -2.38 -25.34 14.84
CA ARG A 30 -0.98 -25.13 15.29
C ARG A 30 -0.03 -26.22 14.80
N ASP A 31 -0.43 -27.48 14.87
CA ASP A 31 0.44 -28.62 14.55
C ASP A 31 0.16 -29.18 13.14
N SER A 32 -0.23 -28.31 12.22
CA SER A 32 -0.61 -28.70 10.87
C SER A 32 0.61 -28.87 9.93
N PRO A 33 0.52 -29.73 8.90
CA PRO A 33 1.65 -29.99 8.00
C PRO A 33 2.30 -28.74 7.39
N ILE A 34 1.54 -27.71 7.02
CA ILE A 34 2.10 -26.50 6.38
C ILE A 34 3.10 -25.75 7.26
N VAL A 35 3.03 -25.92 8.59
CA VAL A 35 3.91 -25.23 9.56
C VAL A 35 5.37 -25.62 9.36
N LYS A 36 5.64 -26.86 8.95
CA LYS A 36 7.00 -27.37 8.68
C LYS A 36 7.63 -26.78 7.41
N HIS A 37 6.81 -26.16 6.56
CA HIS A 37 7.23 -25.67 5.25
C HIS A 37 7.26 -24.13 5.17
N ALA A 38 7.13 -23.42 6.29
CA ALA A 38 7.17 -21.95 6.34
C ALA A 38 8.25 -21.43 7.28
N ASP A 39 8.80 -20.27 6.95
CA ASP A 39 9.74 -19.52 7.80
C ASP A 39 9.01 -18.75 8.90
N ILE A 40 7.79 -18.30 8.61
CA ILE A 40 6.94 -17.56 9.56
C ILE A 40 5.57 -18.22 9.57
N VAL A 41 5.04 -18.46 10.77
CA VAL A 41 3.75 -19.11 10.96
C VAL A 41 2.83 -18.17 11.71
N ILE A 42 1.71 -17.82 11.09
CA ILE A 42 0.64 -17.02 11.69
C ILE A 42 -0.53 -17.98 11.95
N CYS A 43 -0.73 -18.33 13.21
CA CYS A 43 -1.73 -19.33 13.62
C CYS A 43 -2.75 -18.77 14.63
N PRO A 44 -3.73 -17.95 14.19
CA PRO A 44 -4.84 -17.54 15.06
C PRO A 44 -5.63 -18.75 15.55
N ASN A 45 -5.87 -18.82 16.87
CA ASN A 45 -6.76 -19.81 17.45
C ASN A 45 -8.21 -19.33 17.34
N THR A 46 -8.97 -19.89 16.40
CA THR A 46 -10.39 -19.54 16.18
C THR A 46 -11.36 -20.49 16.88
N GLY A 47 -10.87 -21.60 17.45
CA GLY A 47 -11.69 -22.69 17.99
C GLY A 47 -12.58 -23.39 16.94
N PRO A 48 -13.46 -24.31 17.37
CA PRO A 48 -14.41 -25.01 16.50
C PRO A 48 -15.39 -24.06 15.83
N GLU A 49 -15.72 -24.30 14.56
CA GLU A 49 -16.71 -23.50 13.85
C GLU A 49 -18.14 -23.79 14.34
N VAL A 50 -19.03 -22.79 14.23
CA VAL A 50 -20.45 -22.95 14.61
C VAL A 50 -21.12 -24.04 13.77
N ILE A 51 -20.82 -24.05 12.47
CA ILE A 51 -21.13 -25.16 11.57
C ILE A 51 -19.87 -25.99 11.44
N THR A 52 -19.90 -27.22 11.95
CA THR A 52 -18.74 -28.12 11.94
C THR A 52 -18.12 -28.22 10.54
N GLY A 53 -16.83 -27.88 10.44
CA GLY A 53 -16.07 -27.91 9.19
C GLY A 53 -16.23 -26.69 8.28
N SER A 54 -17.14 -25.76 8.57
CA SER A 54 -17.39 -24.57 7.75
C SER A 54 -16.34 -23.47 8.02
N THR A 55 -15.09 -23.70 7.62
CA THR A 55 -13.97 -22.77 7.87
C THR A 55 -14.07 -21.45 7.10
N ARG A 56 -15.10 -21.26 6.26
CA ARG A 56 -15.43 -19.96 5.65
C ARG A 56 -15.96 -18.93 6.68
N MET A 57 -16.17 -19.35 7.92
CA MET A 57 -16.67 -18.53 9.01
C MET A 57 -15.51 -17.89 9.80
N LYS A 58 -15.20 -18.36 11.02
CA LYS A 58 -14.22 -17.70 11.89
C LYS A 58 -12.81 -17.78 11.31
N ALA A 59 -12.40 -18.94 10.80
CA ALA A 59 -11.07 -19.12 10.22
C ALA A 59 -10.82 -18.19 9.01
N ALA A 60 -11.75 -18.10 8.06
CA ALA A 60 -11.63 -17.19 6.92
C ALA A 60 -11.69 -15.70 7.36
N THR A 61 -12.51 -15.37 8.35
CA THR A 61 -12.56 -14.00 8.90
C THR A 61 -11.23 -13.61 9.53
N ALA A 62 -10.61 -14.50 10.32
CA ALA A 62 -9.28 -14.29 10.87
C ALA A 62 -8.23 -14.12 9.76
N GLN A 63 -8.25 -14.97 8.74
CA GLN A 63 -7.35 -14.87 7.59
C GLN A 63 -7.51 -13.55 6.83
N LYS A 64 -8.75 -13.09 6.60
CA LYS A 64 -9.02 -11.78 5.97
C LYS A 64 -8.42 -10.65 6.78
N MET A 65 -8.59 -10.64 8.10
CA MET A 65 -8.03 -9.61 8.97
C MET A 65 -6.50 -9.61 8.89
N ILE A 66 -5.86 -10.78 8.99
CA ILE A 66 -4.39 -10.91 8.87
C ILE A 66 -3.89 -10.38 7.53
N LEU A 67 -4.50 -10.80 6.42
CA LEU A 67 -4.10 -10.34 5.08
C LEU A 67 -4.30 -8.82 4.93
N THR A 68 -5.38 -8.28 5.49
CA THR A 68 -5.65 -6.83 5.50
C THR A 68 -4.59 -6.08 6.31
N MET A 69 -4.21 -6.59 7.49
CA MET A 69 -3.16 -6.01 8.32
C MET A 69 -1.82 -6.02 7.60
N MET A 70 -1.44 -7.16 7.00
CA MET A 70 -0.17 -7.30 6.28
C MET A 70 -0.08 -6.33 5.10
N SER A 71 -1.08 -6.32 4.21
CA SER A 71 -1.06 -5.44 3.04
C SER A 71 -1.08 -3.96 3.44
N THR A 72 -1.89 -3.59 4.43
CA THR A 72 -1.97 -2.22 4.93
C THR A 72 -0.64 -1.78 5.56
N ALA A 73 -0.05 -2.61 6.43
CA ALA A 73 1.23 -2.30 7.07
C ALA A 73 2.37 -2.15 6.04
N ILE A 74 2.39 -3.01 5.01
CA ILE A 74 3.35 -2.89 3.91
C ILE A 74 3.16 -1.56 3.19
N MET A 75 1.94 -1.19 2.81
CA MET A 75 1.67 0.07 2.10
C MET A 75 2.02 1.30 2.93
N VAL A 76 1.77 1.27 4.24
CA VAL A 76 2.20 2.34 5.17
C VAL A 76 3.73 2.44 5.18
N ARG A 77 4.45 1.31 5.32
CA ARG A 77 5.92 1.28 5.32
C ARG A 77 6.54 1.71 3.99
N LEU A 78 5.83 1.50 2.87
CA LEU A 78 6.22 1.97 1.54
C LEU A 78 5.87 3.44 1.30
N GLY A 79 5.35 4.19 2.29
CA GLY A 79 5.05 5.62 2.16
C GLY A 79 3.81 5.91 1.32
N ARG A 80 2.93 4.92 1.12
CA ARG A 80 1.67 5.06 0.35
C ARG A 80 0.53 5.68 1.17
N VAL A 81 0.76 5.84 2.47
CA VAL A 81 -0.17 6.41 3.45
C VAL A 81 0.57 7.48 4.24
N LYS A 82 -0.07 8.62 4.46
CA LYS A 82 0.41 9.68 5.35
C LYS A 82 -0.62 9.94 6.44
N GLY A 83 -0.23 9.78 7.70
CA GLY A 83 -1.18 9.72 8.81
C GLY A 83 -2.20 8.60 8.56
N ASN A 84 -3.46 8.97 8.33
CA ASN A 84 -4.55 8.07 7.95
C ASN A 84 -5.06 8.28 6.51
N LEU A 85 -4.34 9.05 5.68
CA LEU A 85 -4.71 9.38 4.31
C LEU A 85 -3.99 8.47 3.31
N MET A 86 -4.77 7.89 2.39
CA MET A 86 -4.25 7.09 1.27
C MET A 86 -3.81 8.01 0.13
N VAL A 87 -2.58 8.48 0.19
CA VAL A 87 -2.02 9.49 -0.73
C VAL A 87 -1.68 8.96 -2.12
N THR A 88 -1.81 7.65 -2.33
CA THR A 88 -1.64 6.97 -3.63
C THR A 88 -2.95 6.32 -4.11
N LEU A 89 -4.07 7.00 -3.85
CA LEU A 89 -5.38 6.57 -4.31
C LEU A 89 -5.50 6.70 -5.84
N GLU A 90 -6.09 5.70 -6.50
CA GLU A 90 -6.51 5.79 -7.90
C GLU A 90 -7.99 6.18 -8.01
N PRO A 91 -8.32 7.36 -8.57
CA PRO A 91 -9.68 7.87 -8.57
C PRO A 91 -10.53 7.34 -9.75
N VAL A 92 -10.78 6.02 -9.79
CA VAL A 92 -11.50 5.34 -10.90
C VAL A 92 -13.03 5.50 -10.89
N SER A 93 -13.58 6.28 -9.97
CA SER A 93 -15.03 6.53 -9.88
C SER A 93 -15.31 7.92 -9.34
N ARG A 94 -16.51 8.45 -9.59
CA ARG A 94 -16.93 9.76 -9.07
C ARG A 94 -16.70 9.91 -7.56
N LYS A 95 -17.00 8.87 -6.77
CA LYS A 95 -16.74 8.85 -5.32
C LYS A 95 -15.25 8.99 -5.00
N LEU A 96 -14.40 8.29 -5.74
CA LEU A 96 -12.96 8.31 -5.50
C LEU A 96 -12.29 9.59 -6.02
N ILE A 97 -12.83 10.20 -7.09
CA ILE A 97 -12.44 11.54 -7.55
C ILE A 97 -12.71 12.58 -6.46
N GLU A 98 -13.91 12.59 -5.87
CA GLU A 98 -14.22 13.51 -4.77
C GLU A 98 -13.36 13.25 -3.53
N ARG A 99 -13.04 11.99 -3.24
CA ARG A 99 -12.11 11.64 -2.18
C ARG A 99 -10.69 12.13 -2.48
N ALA A 100 -10.22 12.02 -3.73
CA ALA A 100 -8.91 12.49 -4.16
C ALA A 100 -8.77 14.00 -3.96
N LYS A 101 -9.76 14.80 -4.39
CA LYS A 101 -9.79 16.25 -4.16
C LYS A 101 -9.66 16.59 -2.69
N ARG A 102 -10.43 15.92 -1.82
CA ARG A 102 -10.34 16.12 -0.35
C ARG A 102 -8.96 15.76 0.21
N ILE A 103 -8.36 14.67 -0.26
CA ILE A 103 -7.00 14.29 0.16
C ILE A 103 -6.00 15.38 -0.24
N ILE A 104 -6.08 15.90 -1.47
CA ILE A 104 -5.22 16.99 -1.96
C ILE A 104 -5.42 18.23 -1.10
N MET A 105 -6.66 18.64 -0.81
CA MET A 105 -6.94 19.79 0.07
C MET A 105 -6.31 19.62 1.45
N ILE A 106 -6.53 18.48 2.11
CA ILE A 106 -5.99 18.24 3.46
C ILE A 106 -4.46 18.24 3.44
N GLU A 107 -3.86 17.60 2.45
CA GLU A 107 -2.41 17.49 2.37
C GLU A 107 -1.75 18.82 2.02
N THR A 108 -2.28 19.56 1.05
CA THR A 108 -1.65 20.77 0.52
C THR A 108 -2.07 22.03 1.29
N GLY A 109 -3.30 22.08 1.81
CA GLY A 109 -3.91 23.25 2.45
C GLY A 109 -4.69 24.15 1.49
N VAL A 110 -4.85 23.76 0.23
CA VAL A 110 -5.56 24.55 -0.81
C VAL A 110 -7.07 24.35 -0.76
N ASP A 111 -7.80 25.27 -1.40
CA ASP A 111 -9.26 25.16 -1.57
C ASP A 111 -9.67 24.07 -2.59
N TYR A 112 -10.96 23.83 -2.69
CA TYR A 112 -11.53 22.77 -3.53
C TYR A 112 -11.28 23.00 -5.03
N ASP A 113 -11.37 24.24 -5.50
CA ASP A 113 -11.21 24.57 -6.91
C ASP A 113 -9.75 24.38 -7.34
N THR A 114 -8.82 24.81 -6.50
CA THR A 114 -7.38 24.59 -6.68
C THR A 114 -7.03 23.10 -6.62
N ALA A 115 -7.60 22.35 -5.68
CA ALA A 115 -7.40 20.90 -5.61
C ALA A 115 -7.96 20.18 -6.85
N THR A 116 -9.08 20.67 -7.40
CA THR A 116 -9.65 20.14 -8.64
C THR A 116 -8.71 20.38 -9.82
N LYS A 117 -8.19 21.60 -9.98
CA LYS A 117 -7.20 21.92 -11.02
C LYS A 117 -5.93 21.08 -10.89
N LEU A 118 -5.37 20.96 -9.69
CA LEU A 118 -4.19 20.11 -9.45
C LEU A 118 -4.44 18.65 -9.82
N LEU A 119 -5.64 18.13 -9.54
CA LEU A 119 -6.01 16.76 -9.91
C LEU A 119 -6.13 16.58 -11.43
N GLU A 120 -6.65 17.59 -12.15
CA GLU A 120 -6.76 17.59 -13.61
C GLU A 120 -5.39 17.70 -14.29
N GLU A 121 -4.58 18.67 -13.86
CA GLU A 121 -3.21 18.90 -14.38
C GLU A 121 -2.29 17.73 -14.10
N SER A 122 -2.50 17.01 -12.99
CA SER A 122 -1.79 15.77 -12.67
C SER A 122 -2.33 14.52 -13.37
N LYS A 123 -3.27 14.68 -14.31
CA LYS A 123 -3.88 13.58 -15.07
C LYS A 123 -4.53 12.52 -14.18
N GLY A 124 -5.11 12.95 -13.06
CA GLY A 124 -5.75 12.09 -12.07
C GLY A 124 -4.78 11.43 -11.07
N ASN A 125 -3.48 11.73 -11.12
CA ASN A 125 -2.51 11.18 -10.18
C ASN A 125 -2.48 12.01 -8.88
N VAL A 126 -3.14 11.49 -7.84
CA VAL A 126 -3.25 12.14 -6.53
C VAL A 126 -1.89 12.43 -5.90
N THR A 127 -0.93 11.51 -6.04
CA THR A 127 0.41 11.66 -5.47
C THR A 127 1.17 12.79 -6.15
N ALA A 128 1.09 12.87 -7.48
CA ALA A 128 1.68 13.97 -8.24
C ALA A 128 1.01 15.31 -7.91
N ALA A 129 -0.33 15.35 -7.82
CA ALA A 129 -1.07 16.54 -7.42
C ALA A 129 -0.61 17.10 -6.06
N ILE A 130 -0.37 16.22 -5.08
CA ILE A 130 0.14 16.61 -3.75
C ILE A 130 1.54 17.23 -3.88
N VAL A 131 2.44 16.61 -4.67
CA VAL A 131 3.80 17.13 -4.89
C VAL A 131 3.75 18.47 -5.63
N MET A 132 2.95 18.59 -6.69
CA MET A 132 2.74 19.85 -7.42
C MET A 132 2.25 20.96 -6.48
N GLY A 133 1.22 20.68 -5.66
CA GLY A 133 0.65 21.66 -4.74
C GLY A 133 1.59 22.07 -3.60
N LYS A 134 2.42 21.15 -3.08
CA LYS A 134 3.37 21.46 -1.98
C LYS A 134 4.68 22.06 -2.47
N ALA A 135 5.24 21.49 -3.53
CA ALA A 135 6.51 21.92 -4.06
C ALA A 135 6.36 23.05 -5.07
N ASN A 136 5.15 23.39 -5.54
CA ASN A 136 4.91 24.38 -6.59
C ASN A 136 5.75 24.10 -7.85
N VAL A 137 5.54 22.92 -8.45
CA VAL A 137 6.27 22.43 -9.63
C VAL A 137 5.30 21.90 -10.68
N SER A 138 5.75 21.81 -11.94
CA SER A 138 4.95 21.19 -13.01
C SER A 138 4.73 19.69 -12.78
N TYR A 139 3.76 19.13 -13.49
CA TYR A 139 3.48 17.70 -13.46
C TYR A 139 4.71 16.85 -13.83
N GLU A 140 5.43 17.20 -14.88
CA GLU A 140 6.61 16.48 -15.37
C GLU A 140 7.70 16.44 -14.29
N LYS A 141 7.92 17.58 -13.62
CA LYS A 141 8.89 17.68 -12.53
C LYS A 141 8.44 16.87 -11.32
N ALA A 142 7.15 16.92 -10.96
CA ALA A 142 6.59 16.12 -9.87
C ALA A 142 6.79 14.62 -10.12
N ILE A 143 6.58 14.15 -11.34
CA ILE A 143 6.83 12.75 -11.72
C ILE A 143 8.33 12.40 -11.63
N ALA A 144 9.22 13.27 -12.12
CA ALA A 144 10.67 13.05 -11.99
C ALA A 144 11.09 12.91 -10.51
N LEU A 145 10.62 13.82 -9.64
CA LEU A 145 10.88 13.78 -8.20
C LEU A 145 10.34 12.50 -7.54
N LEU A 146 9.13 12.09 -7.92
CA LEU A 146 8.51 10.85 -7.43
C LEU A 146 9.31 9.62 -7.86
N ASN A 147 9.75 9.56 -9.12
CA ASN A 147 10.57 8.45 -9.61
C ASN A 147 11.91 8.34 -8.86
N ALA A 148 12.58 9.46 -8.62
CA ALA A 148 13.83 9.51 -7.85
C ALA A 148 13.66 9.10 -6.37
N THR A 149 12.42 9.10 -5.86
CA THR A 149 12.11 8.89 -4.43
C THR A 149 11.22 7.67 -4.17
N ASN A 150 11.21 6.70 -5.09
CA ASN A 150 10.40 5.48 -5.00
C ASN A 150 8.89 5.74 -4.86
N ASN A 151 8.41 6.80 -5.50
CA ASN A 151 7.02 7.27 -5.48
C ASN A 151 6.50 7.59 -4.06
N VAL A 152 7.37 8.09 -3.18
CA VAL A 152 6.99 8.54 -1.84
C VAL A 152 6.83 10.07 -1.84
N PRO A 153 5.61 10.61 -1.70
CA PRO A 153 5.36 12.05 -1.88
C PRO A 153 6.13 12.92 -0.88
N THR A 154 6.28 12.50 0.38
CA THR A 154 7.04 13.27 1.38
C THR A 154 8.51 13.43 0.98
N LYS A 155 9.15 12.35 0.53
CA LYS A 155 10.53 12.36 0.05
C LYS A 155 10.68 13.20 -1.22
N ALA A 156 9.71 13.14 -2.13
CA ALA A 156 9.70 13.95 -3.35
C ALA A 156 9.65 15.45 -3.03
N ILE A 157 8.84 15.85 -2.05
CA ILE A 157 8.73 17.24 -1.57
C ILE A 157 10.05 17.69 -0.91
N GLU A 158 10.61 16.89 0.00
CA GLU A 158 11.91 17.17 0.64
C GLU A 158 13.04 17.33 -0.37
N LEU A 159 13.06 16.48 -1.41
CA LEU A 159 14.03 16.59 -2.51
C LEU A 159 13.84 17.89 -3.29
N ALA A 160 12.60 18.26 -3.60
CA ALA A 160 12.31 19.52 -4.31
C ALA A 160 12.77 20.75 -3.51
N GLU A 161 12.54 20.76 -2.20
CA GLU A 161 12.99 21.84 -1.31
C GLU A 161 14.51 21.93 -1.21
N LYS A 162 15.20 20.78 -1.19
CA LYS A 162 16.67 20.74 -1.25
C LYS A 162 17.18 21.34 -2.56
N LEU A 163 16.68 20.87 -3.70
CA LEU A 163 17.09 21.35 -5.03
C LEU A 163 16.78 22.84 -5.24
N ARG A 164 15.68 23.34 -4.63
CA ARG A 164 15.34 24.77 -4.64
C ARG A 164 16.37 25.60 -3.89
N ARG A 165 16.79 25.15 -2.70
CA ARG A 165 17.84 25.84 -1.91
C ARG A 165 19.18 25.87 -2.64
N GLU A 166 19.47 24.84 -3.43
CA GLU A 166 20.67 24.74 -4.26
C GLU A 166 20.56 25.51 -5.59
N GLY A 167 19.38 26.08 -5.92
CA GLY A 167 19.17 26.84 -7.15
C GLY A 167 19.14 26.00 -8.44
N VAL A 168 18.95 24.68 -8.32
CA VAL A 168 19.03 23.74 -9.45
C VAL A 168 17.70 23.04 -9.78
N LEU A 169 16.63 23.30 -9.02
CA LEU A 169 15.32 22.65 -9.20
C LEU A 169 14.81 22.70 -10.65
N ASP A 170 14.90 23.87 -11.29
CA ASP A 170 14.38 24.06 -12.65
C ASP A 170 15.19 23.26 -13.70
N LYS A 171 16.50 23.13 -13.48
CA LYS A 171 17.42 22.38 -14.36
C LYS A 171 17.46 20.88 -14.06
N TRP A 172 16.95 20.44 -12.91
CA TRP A 172 16.99 19.04 -12.49
C TRP A 172 15.96 18.17 -13.22
N SER A 173 16.38 17.07 -13.85
CA SER A 173 15.51 16.22 -14.69
C SER A 173 15.42 14.75 -14.24
N GLY A 174 15.97 14.41 -13.08
CA GLY A 174 16.10 13.02 -12.60
C GLY A 174 17.54 12.69 -12.26
#